data_AF-I7JQE8-F1
#
_entry.id   AF-I7JQE8-F1
#
_cell.length_a   1.000
_cell.length_b   1.000
_cell.length_c   1.000
_cell.angle_alpha   90.00
_cell.angle_beta   90.00
_cell.angle_gamma   90.00
#
_symmetry.space_group_name_H-M   'P 1'
#
loop_
_entity.id
_entity.type
_entity.pdbx_description
1 polymer ?
#
loop_
_entity_poly.entity_id
_entity_poly.type
_entity_poly.pdbx_seq_one_letter_code
_entity_poly.pdbx_strand_id
1 'polypeptide(L)'
;LWGGLNNYQYAPNPVEWVDPLGWENKPTKIYVTYTKLNEATGEIYSGRTSGYGDPEQVMRRRDKGHHMNKQGFGPAELDKCSCNKEAIRGREQHLIEYNGKAKSQGGTSGNAINGISKNNSKRAKYLNAAIEIFGELLR
;
A
#
# COMPACT_ATOMS: atom_id res chain seq x y z
N LEU A 1 -13.28 36.46 11.65
CA LEU A 1 -12.79 36.48 10.25
C LEU A 1 -12.16 35.12 9.98
N TRP A 2 -13.00 34.17 9.56
CA TRP A 2 -13.03 33.56 8.22
C TRP A 2 -11.98 32.44 8.07
N GLY A 3 -12.45 31.19 8.23
CA GLY A 3 -11.77 29.96 7.84
C GLY A 3 -12.83 28.89 7.63
N GLY A 4 -13.11 28.57 6.37
CA GLY A 4 -14.35 27.96 5.88
C GLY A 4 -14.68 26.55 6.38
N LEU A 5 -15.96 26.19 6.21
CA LEU A 5 -16.46 24.82 6.31
C LEU A 5 -15.61 23.89 5.46
N ASN A 6 -14.91 22.96 6.11
CA ASN A 6 -14.34 21.80 5.43
C ASN A 6 -15.36 20.65 5.53
N ASN A 7 -16.03 20.34 4.43
CA ASN A 7 -17.09 19.32 4.32
C ASN A 7 -16.54 17.88 4.23
N TYR A 8 -15.27 17.64 4.55
CA TYR A 8 -14.75 16.28 4.70
C TYR A 8 -14.81 15.85 6.15
N GLN A 9 -15.97 15.28 6.47
CA GLN A 9 -16.25 14.55 7.68
C GLN A 9 -15.21 13.44 7.89
N TYR A 10 -14.27 13.67 8.80
CA TYR A 10 -13.58 12.58 9.45
C TYR A 10 -14.53 12.04 10.51
N ALA A 11 -15.07 10.84 10.30
CA ALA A 11 -15.71 10.11 11.39
C ALA A 11 -14.72 10.09 12.57
N PRO A 12 -15.16 10.45 13.78
CA PRO A 12 -14.28 10.49 14.93
C PRO A 12 -13.62 9.12 15.09
N ASN A 13 -12.29 9.13 15.11
CA ASN A 13 -11.36 8.18 15.71
C ASN A 13 -11.97 6.79 16.03
N PRO A 14 -11.48 5.66 15.46
CA PRO A 14 -11.99 4.32 15.81
C PRO A 14 -11.60 3.87 17.24
N VAL A 15 -11.12 4.79 18.08
CA VAL A 15 -10.74 4.58 19.47
C VAL A 15 -11.72 5.37 20.33
N GLU A 16 -12.89 4.77 20.59
CA GLU A 16 -13.71 4.90 21.81
C GLU A 16 -15.12 4.34 21.53
N TRP A 17 -15.19 3.01 21.35
CA TRP A 17 -16.39 2.25 21.71
C TRP A 17 -16.00 1.42 22.93
N VAL A 18 -16.46 1.85 24.11
CA VAL A 18 -16.33 1.06 25.34
C VAL A 18 -17.39 -0.04 25.28
N ASP A 19 -16.97 -1.27 25.01
CA ASP A 19 -17.84 -2.46 25.06
C ASP A 19 -18.07 -2.86 26.53
N PRO A 20 -19.29 -2.72 27.08
CA PRO A 20 -19.59 -3.06 28.48
C PRO A 20 -19.60 -4.58 28.76
N LEU A 21 -19.56 -5.44 27.73
CA LEU A 21 -19.79 -6.88 27.84
C LEU A 21 -18.52 -7.74 27.60
N GLY A 22 -17.39 -7.13 27.25
CA GLY A 22 -16.08 -7.81 27.23
C GLY A 22 -15.90 -8.83 26.11
N TRP A 23 -16.53 -8.65 24.95
CA TRP A 23 -16.33 -9.51 23.79
C TRP A 23 -15.22 -8.94 22.89
N GLU A 24 -13.99 -9.43 23.11
CA GLU A 24 -12.72 -9.07 22.46
C GLU A 24 -12.83 -8.32 21.10
N ASN A 25 -12.67 -7.00 21.10
CA ASN A 25 -12.32 -6.23 19.89
C ASN A 25 -10.87 -6.53 19.50
N LYS A 26 -10.62 -7.68 18.87
CA LYS A 26 -9.29 -7.98 18.31
C LYS A 26 -9.00 -6.97 17.22
N PRO A 27 -7.83 -6.30 17.22
CA PRO A 27 -7.50 -5.34 16.19
C PRO A 27 -7.55 -6.02 14.81
N THR A 28 -8.29 -5.43 13.88
CA THR A 28 -8.39 -5.96 12.51
C THR A 28 -7.06 -5.82 11.80
N LYS A 29 -6.62 -6.89 11.14
CA LYS A 29 -5.38 -6.86 10.34
C LYS A 29 -5.58 -5.99 9.11
N ILE A 30 -4.68 -5.03 8.92
CA ILE A 30 -4.64 -4.17 7.75
C ILE A 30 -3.51 -4.58 6.80
N TYR A 31 -3.69 -4.25 5.54
CA TYR A 31 -2.72 -4.44 4.46
C TYR A 31 -2.43 -3.07 3.85
N VAL A 32 -1.18 -2.83 3.50
CA VAL A 32 -0.67 -1.51 3.11
C VAL A 32 0.19 -1.63 1.87
N THR A 33 0.04 -0.73 0.91
CA THR A 33 1.00 -0.45 -0.17
C THR A 33 1.82 0.79 0.13
N TYR A 34 3.05 0.81 -0.35
CA TYR A 34 3.97 1.93 -0.20
C TYR A 34 4.93 2.00 -1.39
N THR A 35 5.54 3.17 -1.58
CA THR A 35 6.62 3.39 -2.55
C THR A 35 7.92 3.79 -1.86
N LYS A 36 9.05 3.57 -2.52
CA LYS A 36 10.36 4.09 -2.12
C LYS A 36 11.05 4.66 -3.35
N LEU A 37 11.60 5.87 -3.23
CA LEU A 37 12.39 6.51 -4.29
C LEU A 37 13.88 6.18 -4.10
N ASN A 38 14.56 5.84 -5.18
CA ASN A 38 16.02 5.90 -5.23
C ASN A 38 16.42 7.24 -5.87
N GLU A 39 16.92 8.18 -5.07
CA GLU A 39 17.24 9.54 -5.56
C GLU A 39 18.39 9.55 -6.59
N ALA A 40 19.29 8.57 -6.53
CA ALA A 40 20.43 8.49 -7.45
C ALA A 40 20.02 7.99 -8.85
N THR A 41 19.04 7.09 -8.93
CA THR A 41 18.61 6.47 -10.21
C THR A 41 17.27 6.98 -10.71
N GLY A 42 16.47 7.63 -9.86
CA GLY A 42 15.08 7.97 -10.14
C GLY A 42 14.12 6.77 -10.13
N GLU A 43 14.59 5.56 -9.80
CA GLU A 43 13.75 4.37 -9.75
C GLU A 43 12.77 4.43 -8.57
N ILE A 44 11.51 4.05 -8.82
CA ILE A 44 10.50 3.89 -7.77
C ILE A 44 10.27 2.41 -7.52
N TYR A 45 10.53 1.96 -6.30
CA TYR A 45 10.14 0.63 -5.81
C TYR A 45 8.75 0.68 -5.22
N SER A 46 7.89 -0.25 -5.61
CA SER A 46 6.54 -0.41 -5.07
C SER A 46 6.47 -1.68 -4.23
N GLY A 47 5.95 -1.58 -3.00
CA GLY A 47 5.88 -2.70 -2.07
C GLY A 47 4.56 -2.78 -1.31
N ARG A 48 4.35 -3.90 -0.63
CA ARG A 48 3.23 -4.10 0.30
C ARG A 48 3.65 -4.72 1.63
N THR A 49 2.87 -4.49 2.68
CA THR A 49 3.05 -5.10 4.01
C THR A 49 1.69 -5.29 4.69
N SER A 50 1.68 -5.89 5.89
CA SER A 50 0.47 -6.06 6.71
C SER A 50 0.81 -6.04 8.19
N GLY A 51 -0.14 -5.63 9.00
CA GLY A 51 0.01 -5.57 10.45
C GLY A 51 -1.27 -5.15 11.14
N TYR A 52 -1.15 -4.75 12.41
CA TYR A 52 -2.25 -4.28 13.23
C TYR A 52 -2.01 -2.83 13.65
N GLY A 53 -3.08 -2.05 13.75
CA GLY A 53 -3.07 -0.65 14.13
C GLY A 53 -2.87 0.29 12.93
N ASP A 54 -2.20 1.41 13.18
CA ASP A 54 -2.02 2.51 12.23
C ASP A 54 -1.22 2.09 10.96
N PRO A 55 -1.70 2.43 9.74
CA PRO A 55 -1.02 2.11 8.49
C PRO A 55 0.43 2.61 8.38
N GLU A 56 0.72 3.83 8.82
CA GLU A 56 2.09 4.36 8.77
C GLU A 56 3.02 3.59 9.70
N GLN A 57 2.56 3.25 10.91
CA GLN A 57 3.35 2.42 11.83
C GLN A 57 3.62 1.03 11.23
N VAL A 58 2.62 0.41 10.60
CA VAL A 58 2.78 -0.88 9.92
C VAL A 58 3.83 -0.78 8.80
N MET A 59 3.80 0.29 8.00
CA MET A 59 4.81 0.57 6.98
C MET A 59 6.20 0.83 7.59
N ARG A 60 6.32 1.73 8.56
CA ARG A 60 7.60 2.07 9.23
C ARG A 60 8.27 0.85 9.86
N ARG A 61 7.49 -0.06 10.47
CA ARG A 61 8.01 -1.34 11.00
C ARG A 61 8.61 -2.21 9.90
N ARG A 62 7.96 -2.29 8.73
CA ARG A 62 8.50 -3.00 7.56
C ARG A 62 9.76 -2.32 7.04
N ASP A 63 9.74 -0.99 6.99
CA ASP A 63 10.78 -0.18 6.38
C ASP A 63 12.12 -0.28 7.12
N LYS A 64 12.09 -0.33 8.46
CA LYS A 64 13.28 -0.38 9.33
C LYS A 64 14.30 -1.46 8.93
N GLY A 65 13.84 -2.62 8.46
CA GLY A 65 14.69 -3.75 8.07
C GLY A 65 14.66 -4.08 6.57
N HIS A 66 14.13 -3.18 5.74
CA HIS A 66 13.88 -3.51 4.34
C HIS A 66 15.18 -3.54 3.51
N HIS A 67 15.41 -4.63 2.79
CA HIS A 67 16.63 -4.83 1.99
C HIS A 67 16.86 -3.72 0.93
N MET A 68 15.81 -3.08 0.43
CA MET A 68 15.93 -1.98 -0.53
C MET A 68 16.67 -0.77 0.04
N ASN A 69 16.70 -0.59 1.38
CA ASN A 69 17.46 0.50 2.01
C ASN A 69 18.97 0.34 1.72
N LYS A 70 19.46 -0.90 1.75
CA LYS A 70 20.87 -1.21 1.41
C LYS A 70 21.16 -1.01 -0.09
N GLN A 71 20.13 -0.90 -0.93
CA GLN A 71 20.24 -0.64 -2.37
C GLN A 71 20.10 0.86 -2.70
N GLY A 72 20.11 1.74 -1.70
CA GLY A 72 20.05 3.20 -1.90
C GLY A 72 18.64 3.77 -2.04
N PHE A 73 17.59 2.98 -1.81
CA PHE A 73 16.23 3.50 -1.76
C PHE A 73 15.99 4.23 -0.43
N GLY A 74 15.43 5.44 -0.52
CA GLY A 74 15.02 6.28 0.60
C GLY A 74 13.85 5.72 1.40
N PRO A 75 13.30 6.47 2.37
CA PRO A 75 12.23 5.99 3.26
C PRO A 75 10.99 5.55 2.48
N ALA A 76 10.21 4.64 3.09
CA ALA A 76 8.91 4.26 2.53
C ALA A 76 7.87 5.36 2.70
N GLU A 77 7.13 5.63 1.62
CA GLU A 77 6.00 6.56 1.56
C GLU A 77 4.70 5.79 1.39
N LEU A 78 3.71 6.10 2.24
CA LEU A 78 2.44 5.39 2.29
C LEU A 78 1.59 5.68 1.03
N ASP A 79 1.07 4.65 0.37
CA ASP A 79 0.14 4.79 -0.77
C ASP A 79 -1.31 4.56 -0.34
N LYS A 80 -1.68 3.30 -0.05
CA LYS A 80 -3.04 2.91 0.34
C LYS A 80 -3.03 1.86 1.44
N CYS A 81 -4.15 1.78 2.17
CA CYS A 81 -4.40 0.70 3.12
C CYS A 81 -5.81 0.13 2.95
N SER A 82 -6.00 -1.13 3.30
CA SER A 82 -7.32 -1.79 3.34
C SER A 82 -7.25 -3.07 4.17
N CYS A 83 -8.39 -3.50 4.70
CA CYS A 83 -8.56 -4.85 5.26
C CYS A 83 -8.66 -5.92 4.16
N ASN A 84 -8.87 -5.52 2.90
CA ASN A 84 -8.92 -6.44 1.75
C ASN A 84 -7.50 -6.72 1.22
N LYS A 85 -6.98 -7.90 1.55
CA LYS A 85 -5.67 -8.40 1.09
C LYS A 85 -5.55 -8.47 -0.43
N GLU A 86 -6.63 -8.84 -1.12
CA GLU A 86 -6.63 -9.06 -2.56
C GLU A 86 -6.48 -7.73 -3.31
N ALA A 87 -7.21 -6.70 -2.85
CA ALA A 87 -7.09 -5.35 -3.38
C ALA A 87 -5.68 -4.76 -3.18
N ILE A 88 -5.07 -4.95 -2.00
CA ILE A 88 -3.69 -4.47 -1.76
C ILE A 88 -2.67 -5.21 -2.63
N ARG A 89 -2.88 -6.51 -2.89
CA ARG A 89 -2.04 -7.27 -3.82
C ARG A 89 -2.16 -6.73 -5.24
N GLY A 90 -3.37 -6.39 -5.69
CA GLY A 90 -3.59 -5.78 -7.00
C GLY A 90 -3.02 -4.37 -7.09
N ARG A 91 -3.19 -3.55 -6.05
CA ARG A 91 -2.67 -2.19 -5.99
C ARG A 91 -1.15 -2.15 -6.13
N GLU A 92 -0.42 -3.05 -5.48
CA GLU A 92 1.03 -3.16 -5.66
C GLU A 92 1.40 -3.48 -7.11
N GLN A 93 0.67 -4.39 -7.79
CA GLN A 93 0.93 -4.65 -9.21
C GLN A 93 0.64 -3.42 -10.08
N HIS A 94 -0.44 -2.67 -9.82
CA HIS A 94 -0.70 -1.43 -10.55
C HIS A 94 0.42 -0.40 -10.35
N LEU A 95 0.92 -0.24 -9.12
CA LEU A 95 2.06 0.65 -8.86
C LEU A 95 3.31 0.21 -9.62
N ILE A 96 3.60 -1.09 -9.69
CA ILE A 96 4.74 -1.61 -10.47
C ILE A 96 4.58 -1.25 -11.95
N GLU A 97 3.40 -1.47 -12.54
CA GLU A 97 3.13 -1.13 -13.96
C GLU A 97 3.22 0.38 -14.19
N TYR A 98 2.59 1.16 -13.30
CA TYR A 98 2.56 2.62 -13.34
C TYR A 98 3.97 3.23 -13.26
N ASN A 99 4.82 2.70 -12.38
CA ASN A 99 6.19 3.15 -12.15
C ASN A 99 7.22 2.57 -13.14
N GLY A 100 6.77 2.04 -14.29
CA GLY A 100 7.67 1.64 -15.37
C GLY A 100 7.87 0.14 -15.54
N LYS A 101 7.00 -0.69 -14.94
CA LYS A 101 7.02 -2.17 -15.02
C LYS A 101 8.23 -2.79 -14.35
N ALA A 102 8.15 -4.09 -14.08
CA ALA A 102 9.24 -4.83 -13.45
C ALA A 102 10.44 -5.03 -14.39
N LYS A 103 11.66 -5.08 -13.82
CA LYS A 103 12.91 -5.29 -14.58
C LYS A 103 12.94 -6.60 -15.36
N SER A 104 12.34 -7.66 -14.84
CA SER A 104 12.19 -8.95 -15.56
C SER A 104 11.34 -8.87 -16.84
N GLN A 105 10.73 -7.72 -17.11
CA GLN A 105 9.96 -7.44 -18.32
C GLN A 105 10.58 -6.32 -19.16
N GLY A 106 11.83 -5.96 -18.90
CA GLY A 106 12.49 -4.80 -19.50
C GLY A 106 11.98 -3.45 -18.96
N GLY A 107 11.34 -3.45 -17.79
CA GLY A 107 10.83 -2.25 -17.14
C GLY A 107 11.89 -1.46 -16.36
N THR A 108 11.53 -0.24 -15.96
CA THR A 108 12.39 0.74 -15.28
C THR A 108 12.01 0.98 -13.81
N SER A 109 10.99 0.29 -13.28
CA SER A 109 10.70 0.41 -11.84
C SER A 109 11.83 -0.20 -11.01
N GLY A 110 11.88 0.16 -9.73
CA GLY A 110 12.80 -0.46 -8.77
C GLY A 110 12.49 -1.94 -8.49
N ASN A 111 11.39 -2.49 -9.02
CA ASN A 111 10.98 -3.86 -8.79
C ASN A 111 11.66 -4.82 -9.79
N ALA A 112 12.43 -5.78 -9.28
CA ALA A 112 13.03 -6.83 -10.11
C ALA A 112 11.99 -7.72 -10.81
N ILE A 113 10.87 -8.00 -10.12
CA ILE A 113 9.79 -8.87 -10.59
C ILE A 113 8.42 -8.26 -10.28
N ASN A 114 7.38 -8.79 -10.92
CA ASN A 114 5.99 -8.42 -10.64
C ASN A 114 5.54 -8.87 -9.24
N GLY A 115 4.66 -8.07 -8.63
CA GLY A 115 3.93 -8.45 -7.43
C GLY A 115 2.94 -9.60 -7.68
N ILE A 116 2.44 -9.72 -8.91
CA ILE A 116 1.58 -10.81 -9.40
C ILE A 116 2.13 -11.34 -10.72
N SER A 117 2.45 -12.65 -10.76
CA SER A 117 2.85 -13.33 -12.00
C SER A 117 1.80 -13.18 -13.09
N LYS A 118 2.25 -12.98 -14.34
CA LYS A 118 1.40 -12.95 -15.54
C LYS A 118 0.57 -14.23 -15.70
N ASN A 119 1.11 -15.37 -15.28
CA ASN A 119 0.48 -16.68 -15.44
C ASN A 119 -0.40 -17.07 -14.22
N ASN A 120 -0.59 -16.17 -13.26
CA ASN A 120 -1.44 -16.44 -12.10
C ASN A 120 -2.92 -16.42 -12.55
N SER A 121 -3.63 -17.53 -12.39
CA SER A 121 -5.05 -17.65 -12.76
C SER A 121 -5.97 -16.67 -12.03
N LYS A 122 -5.56 -16.18 -10.85
CA LYS A 122 -6.30 -15.19 -10.05
C LYS A 122 -5.82 -13.75 -10.32
N ARG A 123 -4.96 -13.51 -11.32
CA ARG A 123 -4.42 -12.16 -11.59
C ARG A 123 -5.53 -11.13 -11.78
N ALA A 124 -6.50 -11.42 -12.66
CA ALA A 124 -7.63 -10.53 -12.91
C ALA A 124 -8.41 -10.20 -11.62
N LYS A 125 -8.65 -11.22 -10.78
CA LYS A 125 -9.33 -11.03 -9.48
C LYS A 125 -8.65 -9.97 -8.62
N TYR A 126 -7.32 -10.05 -8.47
CA TYR A 126 -6.58 -9.09 -7.65
C TYR A 126 -6.60 -7.68 -8.24
N LEU A 127 -6.40 -7.55 -9.56
CA LEU A 127 -6.39 -6.26 -10.22
C LEU A 127 -7.76 -5.58 -10.14
N ASN A 128 -8.83 -6.31 -10.42
CA ASN A 128 -10.19 -5.79 -10.34
C ASN A 128 -10.54 -5.38 -8.91
N ALA A 129 -10.20 -6.20 -7.90
CA ALA A 129 -10.41 -5.84 -6.50
C ALA A 129 -9.68 -4.54 -6.12
N ALA A 130 -8.52 -4.26 -6.72
CA ALA A 130 -7.81 -3.01 -6.49
C ALA A 130 -8.50 -1.81 -7.17
N ILE A 131 -9.02 -1.99 -8.38
CA ILE A 131 -9.79 -0.95 -9.10
C ILE A 131 -11.09 -0.64 -8.35
N GLU A 132 -11.81 -1.67 -7.93
CA GLU A 132 -13.07 -1.53 -7.20
C GLU A 132 -12.91 -0.73 -5.89
N ILE A 133 -11.81 -0.94 -5.15
CA ILE A 133 -11.59 -0.29 -3.85
C ILE A 133 -10.86 1.05 -3.98
N PHE A 134 -9.89 1.18 -4.91
CA PHE A 134 -8.98 2.33 -4.96
C PHE A 134 -9.06 3.15 -6.25
N GLY A 135 -9.83 2.69 -7.24
CA GLY A 135 -9.85 3.26 -8.59
C GLY A 135 -8.65 2.85 -9.44
N GLU A 136 -8.69 3.25 -10.71
CA GLU A 136 -7.59 3.06 -11.65
C GLU A 136 -6.43 4.03 -11.38
N LEU A 137 -5.21 3.59 -11.69
CA LEU A 137 -4.02 4.45 -11.73
C LEU A 137 -3.86 4.99 -13.15
N LEU A 138 -4.14 6.27 -13.33
CA LEU A 138 -4.02 6.96 -14.61
C LEU A 138 -2.64 7.62 -14.71
N ARG A 139 -2.01 7.50 -15.87
CA ARG A 139 -0.76 8.20 -16.23
C ARG A 139 -1.05 9.54 -16.88
#